data_AF-A0A373WDJ5-F1
#
_entry.id   AF-A0A373WDJ5-F1
#
_cell.length_a   1.000
_cell.length_b   1.000
_cell.length_c   1.000
_cell.angle_alpha   90.00
_cell.angle_beta   90.00
_cell.angle_gamma   90.00
#
_symmetry.space_group_name_H-M   'P 1'
#
loop_
_entity.id
_entity.type
_entity.pdbx_description
1 polymer ?
#
loop_
_entity_poly.entity_id
_entity_poly.type
_entity_poly.pdbx_seq_one_letter_code
_entity_poly.pdbx_strand_id
1 'polypeptide(L)'
;MADLSALTAHTGDEFALFTKGKDRLIIRGNSLMVNLDIEQAKKLAAHGYRWSGHTHPGIDINVMMPSTGDKEILKCFSQNSSVIYDSKGNFRTFEKG
;
A
#
# COMPACT_ATOMS: atom_id res chain seq x y z
N MET A 1 4.79 8.40 4.22
CA MET A 1 5.13 6.97 4.37
C MET A 1 5.94 6.71 5.62
N ALA A 2 6.90 7.56 6.01
CA ALA A 2 7.60 7.44 7.29
C ALA A 2 6.65 7.22 8.49
N ASP A 3 5.57 8.00 8.60
CA ASP A 3 4.57 7.83 9.66
C ASP A 3 3.86 6.47 9.60
N LEU A 4 3.55 5.97 8.39
CA LEU A 4 2.92 4.67 8.23
C LEU A 4 3.88 3.52 8.57
N SER A 5 5.16 3.64 8.20
CA SER A 5 6.19 2.67 8.63
C SER A 5 6.33 2.65 10.15
N ALA A 6 6.30 3.80 10.81
CA ALA A 6 6.32 3.88 12.27
C ALA A 6 5.07 3.28 12.89
N LEU A 7 3.88 3.51 12.32
CA LEU A 7 2.64 2.86 12.75
C LEU A 7 2.70 1.35 12.58
N THR A 8 3.19 0.85 11.44
CA THR A 8 3.42 -0.59 11.21
C THR A 8 4.40 -1.16 12.22
N ALA A 9 5.50 -0.48 12.51
CA ALA A 9 6.47 -0.93 13.52
C ALA A 9 5.84 -1.00 14.92
N HIS A 10 4.90 -0.09 15.23
CA HIS A 10 4.23 -0.03 16.52
C HIS A 10 3.09 -1.05 16.66
N THR A 11 2.28 -1.26 15.63
CA THR A 11 1.07 -2.09 15.71
C THR A 11 1.25 -3.50 15.13
N GLY A 12 2.23 -3.69 14.24
CA GLY A 12 2.37 -4.90 13.45
C GLY A 12 1.38 -5.02 12.30
N ASP A 13 0.65 -3.95 11.93
CA ASP A 13 -0.33 -3.97 10.83
C ASP A 13 0.19 -3.30 9.55
N GLU A 14 -0.40 -3.69 8.43
CA GLU A 14 -0.26 -3.01 7.15
C GLU A 14 -1.13 -1.75 7.07
N PHE A 15 -0.62 -0.73 6.38
CA PHE A 15 -1.36 0.48 6.07
C PHE A 15 -1.18 0.84 4.60
N ALA A 16 -2.25 1.23 3.93
CA ALA A 16 -2.20 1.80 2.59
C ALA A 16 -2.55 3.28 2.60
N LEU A 17 -1.81 4.07 1.82
CA LEU A 17 -2.09 5.48 1.58
C LEU A 17 -2.68 5.67 0.18
N PHE A 18 -3.78 6.40 0.10
CA PHE A 18 -4.38 6.85 -1.13
C PHE A 18 -4.41 8.38 -1.18
N THR A 19 -4.11 8.95 -2.34
CA THR A 19 -4.07 10.40 -2.54
C THR A 19 -4.98 10.83 -3.68
N LYS A 20 -5.75 11.89 -3.45
CA LYS A 20 -6.56 12.59 -4.46
C LYS A 20 -6.38 14.10 -4.27
N GLY A 21 -5.54 14.73 -5.09
CA GLY A 21 -5.18 16.13 -4.90
C GLY A 21 -4.54 16.36 -3.53
N LYS A 22 -5.20 17.14 -2.66
CA LYS A 22 -4.76 17.38 -1.27
C LYS A 22 -5.31 16.35 -0.27
N ASP A 23 -6.31 15.56 -0.67
CA ASP A 23 -6.96 14.59 0.20
C ASP A 23 -6.10 13.34 0.34
N ARG A 24 -6.00 12.85 1.58
CA ARG A 24 -5.28 11.63 1.94
C ARG A 24 -6.25 10.71 2.66
N LEU A 25 -6.33 9.47 2.18
CA LEU A 25 -7.08 8.40 2.82
C LEU A 25 -6.09 7.33 3.25
N ILE A 26 -6.16 6.92 4.51
CA ILE A 26 -5.38 5.80 5.04
C ILE A 26 -6.34 4.65 5.30
N ILE A 27 -6.00 3.46 4.80
CA ILE A 27 -6.70 2.22 5.13
C ILE A 27 -5.78 1.38 6.00
N ARG A 28 -6.25 1.04 7.20
CA ARG A 28 -5.58 0.10 8.10
C ARG A 28 -6.01 -1.32 7.77
N GLY A 29 -5.02 -2.19 7.62
CA GLY A 29 -5.17 -3.61 7.46
C GLY A 29 -5.02 -4.38 8.77
N ASN A 30 -4.35 -5.51 8.66
CA ASN A 30 -3.90 -6.37 9.74
C ASN A 30 -2.44 -6.78 9.46
N SER A 31 -1.90 -7.77 10.17
CA SER A 31 -0.51 -8.22 10.04
C SER A 31 -0.14 -8.91 8.73
N LEU A 32 -1.11 -9.16 7.84
CA LEU A 32 -0.91 -9.93 6.61
C LEU A 32 -1.41 -9.22 5.35
N MET A 33 -2.27 -8.21 5.49
CA MET A 33 -2.87 -7.52 4.35
C MET A 33 -3.47 -6.17 4.75
N VAL A 34 -3.52 -5.25 3.80
CA VAL A 34 -4.44 -4.12 3.80
C VAL A 34 -5.88 -4.62 3.62
N ASN A 35 -6.82 -4.13 4.42
CA ASN A 35 -8.25 -4.48 4.32
C ASN A 35 -8.91 -3.78 3.11
N LEU A 36 -8.51 -4.17 1.90
CA LEU A 36 -9.00 -3.62 0.64
C LEU A 36 -9.11 -4.73 -0.41
N ASP A 37 -10.29 -4.88 -1.00
CA ASP A 37 -10.50 -5.78 -2.14
C ASP A 37 -10.48 -5.06 -3.50
N ILE A 38 -10.59 -5.84 -4.59
CA ILE A 38 -10.57 -5.34 -5.98
C ILE A 38 -11.76 -4.41 -6.27
N GLU A 39 -12.95 -4.68 -5.72
CA GLU A 39 -14.13 -3.86 -5.96
C GLU A 39 -13.97 -2.49 -5.30
N GLN A 40 -13.51 -2.46 -4.06
CA GLN A 40 -13.20 -1.25 -3.32
C GLN A 40 -12.06 -0.47 -3.99
N ALA A 41 -11.01 -1.15 -4.46
CA ALA A 41 -9.91 -0.51 -5.20
C ALA A 41 -10.40 0.16 -6.49
N LYS A 42 -11.25 -0.52 -7.28
CA LYS A 42 -11.88 0.05 -8.47
C LYS A 42 -12.75 1.26 -8.13
N LYS A 43 -13.51 1.21 -7.03
CA LYS A 43 -14.27 2.37 -6.53
C LYS A 43 -13.36 3.53 -6.20
N LEU A 44 -12.26 3.31 -5.46
CA LEU A 44 -11.30 4.38 -5.14
C LEU A 44 -10.71 5.00 -6.42
N ALA A 45 -10.30 4.17 -7.37
CA ALA A 45 -9.78 4.62 -8.66
C ALA A 45 -10.82 5.46 -9.43
N ALA A 46 -12.08 5.00 -9.50
CA ALA A 46 -13.17 5.74 -10.15
C ALA A 46 -13.45 7.10 -9.49
N HIS A 47 -13.23 7.22 -8.17
CA HIS A 47 -13.32 8.49 -7.45
C HIS A 47 -12.08 9.39 -7.61
N GLY A 48 -11.08 8.97 -8.39
CA GLY A 48 -9.87 9.74 -8.71
C GLY A 48 -8.74 9.59 -7.70
N TYR A 49 -8.82 8.61 -6.78
CA TYR A 49 -7.68 8.30 -5.92
C TYR A 49 -6.59 7.56 -6.69
N ARG A 50 -5.34 7.81 -6.27
CA ARG A 50 -4.17 7.02 -6.61
C ARG A 50 -3.72 6.23 -5.40
N TRP A 51 -3.20 5.03 -5.60
CA TRP A 51 -2.58 4.25 -4.54
C TRP A 51 -1.12 4.70 -4.36
N SER A 52 -0.84 5.47 -3.31
CA SER A 52 0.48 6.09 -3.10
C SER A 52 1.53 5.11 -2.58
N GLY A 53 1.09 3.96 -2.06
CA GLY A 53 1.94 2.94 -1.47
C GLY A 53 1.29 2.28 -0.25
N HIS A 54 1.95 1.25 0.26
CA HIS A 54 1.57 0.59 1.49
C HIS A 54 2.79 0.10 2.28
N THR A 55 2.54 -0.41 3.49
CA THR A 55 3.56 -0.93 4.40
C THR A 55 3.36 -2.42 4.64
N HIS A 56 4.44 -3.17 4.81
CA HIS A 56 4.42 -4.55 5.33
C HIS A 56 5.13 -4.61 6.70
N PRO A 57 4.67 -5.43 7.67
CA PRO A 57 5.35 -5.61 8.94
C PRO A 57 6.67 -6.36 8.77
N GLY A 58 7.68 -5.98 9.56
CA GLY A 58 9.02 -6.56 9.50
C GLY A 58 10.04 -5.67 8.77
N ILE A 59 11.26 -6.19 8.63
CA ILE A 59 12.44 -5.43 8.15
C ILE A 59 13.31 -6.22 7.16
N ASP A 60 12.89 -7.43 6.79
CA ASP A 60 13.66 -8.31 5.91
C ASP A 60 13.43 -7.95 4.44
N ILE A 61 14.39 -8.25 3.57
CA ILE A 61 14.28 -7.94 2.13
C ILE A 61 13.00 -8.49 1.48
N ASN A 62 12.49 -9.62 1.98
CA ASN A 62 11.29 -10.28 1.49
C ASN A 62 10.01 -9.47 1.78
N VAL A 63 9.98 -8.66 2.84
CA VAL A 63 8.78 -7.89 3.20
C VAL A 63 8.52 -6.76 2.21
N MET A 64 9.50 -6.34 1.42
CA MET A 64 9.30 -5.35 0.36
C MET A 64 8.95 -5.96 -1.00
N MET A 65 8.77 -7.29 -1.07
CA MET A 65 8.35 -7.96 -2.29
C MET A 65 6.83 -7.83 -2.48
N PRO A 66 6.35 -7.42 -3.67
CA PRO A 66 4.92 -7.39 -3.94
C PRO A 66 4.37 -8.81 -4.03
N SER A 67 3.25 -9.03 -3.34
CA SER A 67 2.42 -10.21 -3.51
C SER A 67 1.68 -10.17 -4.86
N THR A 68 1.05 -11.29 -5.23
CA THR A 68 0.09 -11.31 -6.35
C THR A 68 -1.06 -10.34 -6.09
N GLY A 69 -1.54 -10.24 -4.84
CA GLY A 69 -2.61 -9.32 -4.45
C GLY A 69 -2.24 -7.86 -4.70
N ASP A 70 -1.02 -7.45 -4.36
CA ASP A 70 -0.54 -6.08 -4.58
C ASP A 70 -0.58 -5.70 -6.07
N LYS A 71 -0.18 -6.62 -6.93
CA LYS A 71 -0.21 -6.40 -8.39
C LYS A 71 -1.65 -6.28 -8.89
N GLU A 72 -2.56 -7.12 -8.42
CA GLU A 72 -3.99 -7.05 -8.79
C GLU A 72 -4.66 -5.76 -8.32
N ILE A 73 -4.35 -5.29 -7.11
CA ILE A 73 -4.83 -3.99 -6.62
C ILE A 73 -4.24 -2.86 -7.47
N LEU A 74 -2.94 -2.88 -7.78
CA LEU A 74 -2.30 -1.85 -8.60
C LEU A 74 -2.90 -1.77 -10.01
N LYS A 75 -3.29 -2.90 -10.60
CA LYS A 75 -3.98 -2.98 -11.91
C LYS A 75 -5.31 -2.22 -11.93
N CYS A 76 -5.95 -2.02 -10.77
CA CYS A 76 -7.21 -1.26 -10.67
C CYS A 76 -7.02 0.26 -10.85
N PHE A 77 -5.80 0.78 -10.69
CA PHE A 77 -5.50 2.20 -10.80
C PHE A 77 -4.81 2.53 -12.13
N SER A 78 -4.94 3.75 -12.64
CA SER A 78 -4.32 4.17 -13.92
C SER A 78 -2.79 4.33 -13.86
N GLN A 79 -2.18 4.32 -12.67
CA GLN A 79 -0.73 4.44 -12.48
C GLN A 79 0.03 3.15 -12.81
N ASN A 80 1.30 3.21 -13.20
CA ASN A 80 2.07 2.00 -13.56
C ASN A 80 2.80 1.34 -12.39
N SER A 81 3.09 2.11 -11.36
CA SER A 81 3.86 1.66 -10.20
C SER A 81 3.28 2.16 -8.88
N SER A 82 3.65 1.47 -7.81
CA SER A 82 3.44 1.84 -6.41
C SER A 82 4.66 1.43 -5.59
N VAL A 83 4.64 1.66 -4.28
CA VAL A 83 5.78 1.44 -3.38
C VAL A 83 5.36 0.68 -2.14
N ILE A 84 6.20 -0.27 -1.71
CA ILE A 84 6.06 -1.02 -0.46
C ILE A 84 7.13 -0.53 0.49
N TYR A 85 6.76 -0.19 1.72
CA TYR A 85 7.67 0.20 2.79
C TYR A 85 7.74 -0.89 3.85
N ASP A 86 8.92 -1.08 4.44
CA ASP A 86 9.10 -1.90 5.63
C ASP A 86 8.88 -1.08 6.93
N SER A 87 9.05 -1.74 8.09
CA SER A 87 8.91 -1.12 9.41
C SER A 87 10.02 -0.12 9.77
N LYS A 88 11.13 -0.10 9.02
CA LYS A 88 12.22 0.87 9.17
C LYS A 88 12.08 2.07 8.23
N GLY A 89 11.15 2.01 7.28
CA GLY A 89 10.97 3.01 6.24
C GLY A 89 11.84 2.80 5.00
N ASN A 90 12.52 1.65 4.88
CA ASN A 90 13.08 1.25 3.59
C ASN A 90 11.93 0.96 2.63
N PHE A 91 12.15 1.14 1.33
CA PHE A 91 11.09 0.93 0.36
C PHE A 91 11.58 0.28 -0.92
N ARG A 92 10.62 -0.31 -1.64
CA ARG A 92 10.79 -0.81 -2.98
C ARG A 92 9.63 -0.37 -3.87
N THR A 93 9.96 0.09 -5.07
CA THR A 93 8.97 0.33 -6.13
C THR A 93 8.64 -0.98 -6.84
N PHE A 94 7.36 -1.18 -7.16
CA PHE A 94 6.88 -2.30 -7.96
C PHE A 94 5.92 -1.84 -9.05
N GLU A 95 5.84 -2.63 -10.12
CA GLU A 95 4.99 -2.38 -11.27
C GLU A 95 3.88 -3.43 -11.38
N LYS A 96 2.86 -3.15 -12.19
CA LYS A 96 1.68 -4.02 -12.40
C LYS A 96 1.99 -5.42 -12.89
N GLY A 97 3.04 -5.57 -13.69
CA GLY A 97 3.40 -6.78 -14.42
C GLY A 97 4.30 -6.48 -15.60
#